data_AF-A0A969Z539-F1
#
_entry.id   AF-A0A969Z539-F1
#
_cell.length_a   1.000
_cell.length_b   1.000
_cell.length_c   1.000
_cell.angle_alpha   90.00
_cell.angle_beta   90.00
_cell.angle_gamma   90.00
#
_symmetry.space_group_name_H-M   'P 1'
#
loop_
_entity.id
_entity.type
_entity.pdbx_description
1 polymer ?
#
loop_
_entity_poly.entity_id
_entity_poly.type
_entity_poly.pdbx_seq_one_letter_code
_entity_poly.pdbx_strand_id
1 'polypeptide(L)'
;MKNAFFERLFGMVKLRIKGRNIERFLKRLVDQKIELHKIIYLHYNEVDIIVSKKDYERIKEIKTIYDINIIDSYGMIKIKKIINLNKIVIIGIILGIGLLLFLSNLILNIEIIHTNKDLRNLLTKELELYGIKKRGFKKNYFELQKIKEQIILKHKDKIEWLEIESVGTKYIVRVQERKLPIIEKQPENRHIVASRNAIIRSIEAEQGVIVRNINDYVRPGDIIISGEIKLYYTVKEIVGAKGRVFGEVWYQTKVEYPFIYKEEKETGKKKKVLVLQLLNKEIELFNFKPFKNKKKENKILLENNWLPIKLMWQYQKEINIIEEINTEEEAINKAIALAREKMQSKLDDNEYIISQNCLKVTIRNSTIVLDMFYAVHEDITSYQRIEEIPKEIE
;
A
#
# COMPACT_ATOMS: atom_id res chain seq x y z
N MET A 1 -22.20 -62.23 47.08
CA MET A 1 -21.27 -61.10 47.25
C MET A 1 -22.05 -59.80 47.04
N LYS A 2 -22.55 -59.17 48.12
CA LYS A 2 -23.21 -57.86 48.02
C LYS A 2 -22.14 -56.82 47.63
N ASN A 3 -22.41 -56.01 46.62
CA ASN A 3 -21.48 -55.05 46.06
C ASN A 3 -21.09 -53.99 47.10
N ALA A 4 -19.96 -54.20 47.78
CA ALA A 4 -19.35 -53.26 48.74
C ALA A 4 -19.14 -51.85 48.17
N PHE A 5 -19.12 -51.72 46.84
CA PHE A 5 -19.06 -50.44 46.12
C PHE A 5 -20.38 -49.65 46.21
N PHE A 6 -21.54 -50.32 46.10
CA PHE A 6 -22.84 -49.68 46.23
C PHE A 6 -23.18 -49.32 47.68
N GLU A 7 -22.75 -50.14 48.65
CA GLU A 7 -22.95 -49.82 50.07
C GLU A 7 -22.14 -48.60 50.52
N ARG A 8 -20.94 -48.37 49.95
CA ARG A 8 -20.15 -47.14 50.16
C ARG A 8 -20.77 -45.86 49.60
N LEU A 9 -21.67 -45.98 48.62
CA LEU A 9 -22.45 -44.84 48.11
C LEU A 9 -23.56 -44.43 49.08
N PHE A 10 -24.15 -45.40 49.81
CA PHE A 10 -25.10 -45.10 50.87
C PHE A 10 -24.36 -44.51 52.07
N GLY A 11 -24.80 -43.34 52.53
CA GLY A 11 -24.10 -42.62 53.58
C GLY A 11 -23.95 -43.46 54.85
N MET A 12 -22.71 -43.62 55.30
CA MET A 12 -22.37 -44.35 56.52
C MET A 12 -22.13 -43.37 57.67
N VAL A 13 -22.42 -43.80 58.88
CA VAL A 13 -22.22 -43.00 60.09
C VAL A 13 -21.35 -43.78 61.06
N LYS A 14 -20.34 -43.11 61.62
CA LYS A 14 -19.52 -43.64 62.69
C LYS A 14 -20.13 -43.25 64.02
N LEU A 15 -20.52 -44.24 64.80
CA LEU A 15 -21.12 -44.07 66.11
C LEU A 15 -20.12 -44.50 67.17
N ARG A 16 -19.98 -43.70 68.22
CA ARG A 16 -19.37 -44.09 69.48
C ARG A 16 -20.46 -44.55 70.41
N ILE A 17 -20.33 -45.77 70.92
CA ILE A 17 -21.23 -46.33 71.92
C ILE A 17 -20.45 -46.48 73.22
N LYS A 18 -20.99 -45.92 74.31
CA LYS A 18 -20.46 -46.11 75.66
C LYS A 18 -21.48 -46.79 76.56
N GLY A 19 -21.02 -47.76 77.36
CA GLY A 19 -21.86 -48.38 78.39
C GLY A 19 -21.22 -49.58 79.07
N ARG A 20 -21.94 -50.17 80.04
CA ARG A 20 -21.37 -51.19 80.95
C ARG A 20 -21.02 -52.52 80.28
N ASN A 21 -21.79 -52.98 79.27
CA ASN A 21 -21.52 -54.24 78.57
C ASN A 21 -21.74 -54.09 77.05
N ILE A 22 -20.67 -53.80 76.33
CA ILE A 22 -20.73 -53.55 74.89
C ILE A 22 -21.14 -54.79 74.11
N GLU A 23 -20.62 -55.96 74.45
CA GLU A 23 -20.86 -57.19 73.70
C GLU A 23 -22.34 -57.55 73.67
N ARG A 24 -23.04 -57.37 74.80
CA ARG A 24 -24.49 -57.56 74.88
C ARG A 24 -25.24 -56.59 73.97
N PHE A 25 -24.76 -55.35 73.85
CA PHE A 25 -25.39 -54.36 72.99
C PHE A 25 -25.14 -54.64 71.51
N LEU A 26 -23.91 -54.99 71.12
CA LEU A 26 -23.57 -55.37 69.75
C LEU A 26 -24.37 -56.60 69.31
N LYS A 27 -24.51 -57.61 70.18
CA LYS A 27 -25.34 -58.79 69.91
C LYS A 27 -26.81 -58.42 69.66
N ARG A 28 -27.37 -57.52 70.49
CA ARG A 28 -28.73 -57.00 70.29
C ARG A 28 -28.91 -56.25 68.96
N LEU A 29 -27.90 -55.52 68.51
CA LEU A 29 -27.93 -54.86 67.19
C LEU A 29 -27.96 -55.88 66.06
N VAL A 30 -27.13 -56.92 66.15
CA VAL A 30 -27.11 -58.03 65.17
C VAL A 30 -28.44 -58.78 65.16
N ASP A 31 -29.03 -59.07 66.33
CA ASP A 31 -30.33 -59.75 66.47
C ASP A 31 -31.47 -58.94 65.81
N GLN A 32 -31.38 -57.61 65.81
CA GLN A 32 -32.32 -56.70 65.13
C GLN A 32 -32.05 -56.52 63.63
N LYS A 33 -31.16 -57.35 63.05
CA LYS A 33 -30.75 -57.30 61.64
C LYS A 33 -30.15 -55.94 61.26
N ILE A 34 -29.33 -55.36 62.14
CA ILE A 34 -28.54 -54.17 61.82
C ILE A 34 -27.16 -54.65 61.33
N GLU A 35 -26.82 -54.27 60.10
CA GLU A 35 -25.53 -54.64 59.50
C GLU A 35 -24.42 -53.76 60.09
N LEU A 36 -23.50 -54.38 60.84
CA LEU A 36 -22.31 -53.72 61.40
C LEU A 36 -21.15 -53.85 60.41
N HIS A 37 -20.87 -52.80 59.64
CA HIS A 37 -19.84 -52.85 58.59
C HIS A 37 -18.42 -52.89 59.14
N LYS A 38 -18.17 -52.21 60.26
CA LYS A 38 -16.87 -52.22 60.95
C LYS A 38 -17.07 -51.95 62.43
N ILE A 39 -16.34 -52.69 63.27
CA ILE A 39 -16.34 -52.54 64.73
C ILE A 39 -14.90 -52.27 65.16
N ILE A 40 -14.69 -51.24 65.97
CA ILE A 40 -13.38 -50.83 66.49
C ILE A 40 -13.53 -50.66 68.00
N TYR A 41 -12.97 -51.59 68.76
CA TYR A 41 -12.96 -51.50 70.23
C TYR A 41 -11.93 -50.47 70.67
N LEU A 42 -12.36 -49.51 71.50
CA LEU A 42 -11.48 -48.50 72.09
C LEU A 42 -11.11 -48.90 73.52
N HIS A 43 -12.12 -49.20 74.34
CA HIS A 43 -12.00 -49.62 75.74
C HIS A 43 -13.05 -50.68 76.10
N TYR A 44 -12.96 -51.28 77.29
CA TYR A 44 -13.92 -52.29 77.77
C TYR A 44 -15.37 -51.79 77.81
N ASN A 45 -15.56 -50.47 77.90
CA ASN A 45 -16.85 -49.78 77.96
C ASN A 45 -17.09 -48.83 76.77
N GLU A 46 -16.18 -48.74 75.78
CA GLU A 46 -16.35 -47.91 74.57
C GLU A 46 -16.03 -48.63 73.25
N VAL A 47 -16.95 -48.54 72.27
CA VAL A 47 -16.76 -49.08 70.92
C VAL A 47 -17.19 -48.08 69.85
N ASP A 48 -16.41 -48.01 68.77
CA ASP A 48 -16.76 -47.28 67.56
C ASP A 48 -17.31 -48.28 66.52
N ILE A 49 -18.55 -48.08 66.07
CA ILE A 49 -19.17 -48.87 65.00
C ILE A 49 -19.45 -48.02 63.77
N ILE A 50 -19.35 -48.63 62.59
CA ILE A 50 -19.76 -48.03 61.33
C ILE A 50 -21.02 -48.74 60.85
N VAL A 51 -22.10 -47.96 60.69
CA VAL A 51 -23.41 -48.44 60.26
C VAL A 51 -23.94 -47.58 59.12
N SER A 52 -24.90 -48.11 58.36
CA SER A 52 -25.62 -47.32 57.36
C SER A 52 -26.46 -46.22 58.04
N LYS A 53 -26.75 -45.10 57.34
CA LYS A 53 -27.62 -44.04 57.90
C LYS A 53 -29.03 -44.57 58.22
N LYS A 54 -29.56 -45.50 57.43
CA LYS A 54 -30.87 -46.10 57.68
C LYS A 54 -30.87 -46.88 58.99
N ASP A 55 -29.81 -47.63 59.24
CA ASP A 55 -29.67 -48.39 60.48
C ASP A 55 -29.36 -47.50 61.68
N TYR A 56 -28.68 -46.37 61.49
CA TYR A 56 -28.53 -45.36 62.56
C TYR A 56 -29.90 -44.84 63.05
N GLU A 57 -30.83 -44.50 62.15
CA GLU A 57 -32.18 -44.07 62.58
C GLU A 57 -32.90 -45.18 63.35
N ARG A 58 -32.76 -46.45 62.92
CA ARG A 58 -33.30 -47.61 63.65
C ARG A 58 -32.66 -47.77 65.04
N ILE A 59 -31.34 -47.57 65.16
CA ILE A 59 -30.63 -47.60 66.45
C ILE A 59 -31.16 -46.53 67.41
N LYS A 60 -31.48 -45.34 66.89
CA LYS A 60 -31.99 -44.21 67.67
C LYS A 60 -33.38 -44.48 68.27
N GLU A 61 -34.20 -45.30 67.62
CA GLU A 61 -35.52 -45.70 68.11
C GLU A 61 -35.46 -46.75 69.23
N ILE A 62 -34.32 -47.43 69.41
CA ILE A 62 -34.15 -48.42 70.47
C ILE A 62 -34.00 -47.69 71.81
N LYS A 63 -34.91 -47.92 72.76
CA LYS A 63 -34.73 -47.48 74.14
C LYS A 63 -33.54 -48.21 74.78
N THR A 64 -32.48 -47.49 75.08
CA THR A 64 -31.21 -48.03 75.60
C THR A 64 -30.64 -47.19 76.75
N ILE A 65 -29.89 -47.84 77.63
CA ILE A 65 -29.12 -47.21 78.73
C ILE A 65 -27.69 -46.85 78.26
N TYR A 66 -27.38 -47.09 76.98
CA TYR A 66 -26.08 -46.83 76.36
C TYR A 66 -26.06 -45.42 75.74
N ASP A 67 -24.95 -44.71 75.87
CA ASP A 67 -24.75 -43.40 75.25
C ASP A 67 -24.25 -43.58 73.81
N ILE A 68 -25.00 -43.06 72.84
CA ILE A 68 -24.72 -43.22 71.40
C ILE A 68 -24.46 -41.84 70.79
N ASN A 69 -23.21 -41.57 70.42
CA ASN A 69 -22.77 -40.30 69.83
C ASN A 69 -22.30 -40.48 68.39
N ILE A 70 -22.70 -39.58 67.48
CA ILE A 70 -22.15 -39.54 66.12
C ILE A 70 -20.78 -38.85 66.16
N ILE A 71 -19.74 -39.54 65.69
CA ILE A 71 -18.38 -38.96 65.59
C ILE A 71 -18.12 -38.37 64.21
N ASP A 72 -18.40 -39.15 63.17
CA ASP A 72 -18.11 -38.78 61.78
C ASP A 72 -19.15 -39.40 60.85
N SER A 73 -19.26 -38.84 59.66
CA SER A 73 -20.12 -39.35 58.59
C SER A 73 -19.26 -39.57 57.36
N TYR A 74 -19.53 -40.64 56.61
CA TYR A 74 -18.78 -41.02 55.42
C TYR A 74 -19.70 -41.13 54.20
N GLY A 75 -19.10 -41.14 53.01
CA GLY A 75 -19.82 -41.22 51.73
C GLY A 75 -20.58 -39.95 51.38
N MET A 76 -21.75 -40.10 50.74
CA MET A 76 -22.55 -38.98 50.22
C MET A 76 -22.98 -37.97 51.29
N ILE A 77 -23.09 -38.37 52.57
CA ILE A 77 -23.45 -37.47 53.67
C ILE A 77 -22.33 -36.46 53.93
N LYS A 78 -21.07 -36.91 53.94
CA LYS A 78 -19.89 -36.04 54.12
C LYS A 78 -19.77 -35.07 52.94
N ILE A 79 -19.96 -35.58 51.72
CA ILE A 79 -19.95 -34.77 50.49
C ILE A 79 -21.04 -33.69 50.53
N LYS A 80 -22.28 -34.02 50.90
CA LYS A 80 -23.37 -33.04 51.04
C LYS A 80 -23.06 -31.98 52.11
N LYS A 81 -22.46 -32.39 53.23
CA LYS A 81 -22.04 -31.47 54.31
C LYS A 81 -20.95 -30.51 53.81
N ILE A 82 -19.93 -31.01 53.11
CA ILE A 82 -18.86 -30.20 52.51
C ILE A 82 -19.41 -29.24 51.46
N ILE A 83 -20.28 -29.71 50.55
CA ILE A 83 -20.92 -28.85 49.54
C ILE A 83 -21.74 -27.76 50.21
N ASN A 84 -22.52 -28.09 51.26
CA ASN A 84 -23.33 -27.12 51.99
C ASN A 84 -22.50 -26.05 52.71
N LEU A 85 -21.36 -26.43 53.30
CA LEU A 85 -20.43 -25.50 53.95
C LEU A 85 -19.77 -24.56 52.93
N ASN A 86 -19.45 -25.07 51.74
CA ASN A 86 -18.69 -24.35 50.71
C ASN A 86 -19.55 -23.86 49.53
N LYS A 87 -20.88 -23.73 49.70
CA LYS A 87 -21.80 -23.36 48.60
C LYS A 87 -21.37 -22.12 47.84
N ILE A 88 -20.99 -21.08 48.56
CA ILE A 88 -20.61 -19.78 47.97
C ILE A 88 -19.38 -19.94 47.07
N VAL A 89 -18.38 -20.71 47.52
CA VAL A 89 -17.16 -20.98 46.75
C VAL A 89 -17.48 -21.79 45.50
N ILE A 90 -18.30 -22.85 45.62
CA ILE A 90 -18.68 -23.69 44.48
C ILE A 90 -19.46 -22.87 43.44
N ILE A 91 -20.40 -22.04 43.88
CA ILE A 91 -21.15 -21.13 43.00
C ILE A 91 -20.20 -20.13 42.32
N GLY A 92 -19.24 -19.57 43.06
CA GLY A 92 -18.23 -18.66 42.50
C GLY A 92 -17.36 -19.32 41.43
N ILE A 93 -16.95 -20.58 41.63
CA ILE A 93 -16.20 -21.35 40.63
C ILE A 93 -17.05 -21.60 39.38
N ILE A 94 -18.31 -22.05 39.56
CA ILE A 94 -19.22 -22.30 38.43
C ILE A 94 -19.46 -21.00 37.64
N LEU A 95 -19.68 -19.89 38.34
CA LEU A 95 -19.89 -18.58 37.72
C LEU A 95 -18.61 -18.07 37.03
N GLY A 96 -17.43 -18.30 37.62
CA GLY A 96 -16.14 -17.98 37.02
C GLY A 96 -15.89 -18.78 35.74
N ILE A 97 -16.14 -20.09 35.76
CA ILE A 97 -16.05 -20.95 34.56
C ILE A 97 -17.07 -20.48 33.51
N GLY A 98 -18.31 -20.20 33.91
CA GLY A 98 -19.35 -19.68 33.01
C GLY A 98 -18.93 -18.36 32.37
N LEU A 99 -18.34 -17.45 33.14
CA LEU A 99 -17.83 -16.17 32.64
C LEU A 99 -16.65 -16.37 31.67
N LEU A 100 -15.72 -17.29 31.96
CA LEU A 100 -14.62 -17.62 31.05
C LEU A 100 -15.12 -18.19 29.72
N LEU A 101 -16.09 -19.11 29.76
CA LEU A 101 -16.72 -19.65 28.55
C LEU A 101 -17.45 -18.57 27.75
N PHE A 102 -18.13 -17.64 28.44
CA PHE A 102 -18.78 -16.50 27.81
C PHE A 102 -17.77 -15.56 27.13
N LEU A 103 -16.71 -15.16 27.85
CA LEU A 103 -15.65 -14.29 27.32
C LEU A 103 -14.87 -14.95 26.17
N SER A 104 -14.66 -16.26 26.24
CA SER A 104 -14.00 -17.03 25.17
C SER A 104 -14.79 -17.00 23.86
N ASN A 105 -16.12 -16.84 23.92
CA ASN A 105 -16.99 -16.76 22.75
C ASN A 105 -17.20 -15.33 22.21
N LEU A 106 -16.56 -14.32 22.80
CA LEU A 106 -16.65 -12.93 22.36
C LEU A 106 -15.50 -12.52 21.44
N ILE A 107 -15.81 -11.64 20.49
CA ILE A 107 -14.85 -10.98 19.60
C ILE A 107 -14.40 -9.69 20.29
N LEU A 108 -13.22 -9.68 20.90
CA LEU A 108 -12.67 -8.51 21.57
C LEU A 108 -11.99 -7.55 20.59
N ASN A 109 -11.33 -8.09 19.58
CA ASN A 109 -10.60 -7.28 18.60
C ASN A 109 -10.74 -7.84 17.18
N ILE A 110 -10.77 -6.93 16.20
CA ILE A 110 -10.75 -7.26 14.77
C ILE A 110 -9.60 -6.46 14.18
N GLU A 111 -8.64 -7.15 13.60
CA GLU A 111 -7.47 -6.55 12.96
C GLU A 111 -7.50 -6.86 11.46
N ILE A 112 -7.43 -5.81 10.65
CA ILE A 112 -7.40 -5.93 9.19
C ILE A 112 -5.98 -5.62 8.72
N ILE A 113 -5.29 -6.64 8.22
CA ILE A 113 -3.91 -6.55 7.75
C ILE A 113 -3.94 -6.15 6.27
N HIS A 114 -3.73 -4.85 6.00
CA HIS A 114 -3.54 -4.32 4.66
C HIS A 114 -2.89 -2.93 4.73
N THR A 115 -2.19 -2.47 3.68
CA THR A 115 -1.56 -1.14 3.62
C THR A 115 -2.56 -0.04 3.27
N ASN A 116 -3.48 -0.30 2.35
CA ASN A 116 -4.52 0.64 1.90
C ASN A 116 -5.57 0.92 2.99
N LYS A 117 -5.72 2.20 3.38
CA LYS A 117 -6.65 2.65 4.42
C LYS A 117 -8.11 2.56 3.99
N ASP A 118 -8.41 2.84 2.73
CA ASP A 118 -9.79 2.85 2.24
C ASP A 118 -10.36 1.43 2.20
N LEU A 119 -9.55 0.45 1.79
CA LEU A 119 -9.93 -0.95 1.81
C LEU A 119 -10.17 -1.46 3.24
N ARG A 120 -9.32 -1.07 4.21
CA ARG A 120 -9.55 -1.41 5.63
C ARG A 120 -10.87 -0.84 6.14
N ASN A 121 -11.20 0.40 5.79
CA ASN A 121 -12.46 1.03 6.21
C ASN A 121 -13.68 0.35 5.56
N LEU A 122 -13.58 0.00 4.27
CA LEU A 122 -14.62 -0.73 3.55
C LEU A 122 -14.89 -2.09 4.20
N LEU A 123 -13.83 -2.88 4.43
CA LEU A 123 -13.95 -4.19 5.07
C LEU A 123 -14.49 -4.09 6.50
N THR A 124 -14.10 -3.08 7.27
CA THR A 124 -14.63 -2.87 8.63
C THR A 124 -16.15 -2.71 8.59
N LYS A 125 -16.68 -1.90 7.66
CA LYS A 125 -18.13 -1.69 7.51
C LYS A 125 -18.85 -2.95 7.03
N GLU A 126 -18.30 -3.67 6.05
CA GLU A 126 -18.91 -4.92 5.56
C GLU A 126 -18.95 -5.99 6.65
N LEU A 127 -17.86 -6.18 7.39
CA LEU A 127 -17.81 -7.13 8.50
C LEU A 127 -18.87 -6.80 9.56
N GLU A 128 -19.06 -5.52 9.89
CA GLU A 128 -20.10 -5.08 10.82
C GLU A 128 -21.51 -5.42 10.33
N LEU A 129 -21.80 -5.28 9.03
CA LEU A 129 -23.09 -5.65 8.43
C LEU A 129 -23.39 -7.15 8.57
N TYR A 130 -22.38 -8.00 8.46
CA TYR A 130 -22.50 -9.44 8.67
C TYR A 130 -22.43 -9.86 10.16
N GLY A 131 -22.44 -8.89 11.07
CA GLY A 131 -22.45 -9.12 12.52
C GLY A 131 -21.08 -9.47 13.11
N ILE A 132 -20.00 -9.29 12.36
CA ILE A 132 -18.62 -9.40 12.84
C ILE A 132 -18.19 -8.01 13.33
N LYS A 133 -18.41 -7.75 14.61
CA LYS A 133 -18.09 -6.47 15.26
C LYS A 133 -17.44 -6.66 16.62
N LYS A 134 -16.75 -5.63 17.10
CA LYS A 134 -16.20 -5.62 18.48
C LYS A 134 -17.34 -5.86 19.48
N ARG A 135 -17.09 -6.75 20.45
CA ARG A 135 -18.05 -7.23 21.46
C ARG A 135 -19.21 -8.06 20.87
N GLY A 136 -19.10 -8.53 19.63
CA GLY A 136 -20.01 -9.52 19.04
C GLY A 136 -19.66 -10.95 19.47
N PHE A 137 -20.59 -11.88 19.25
CA PHE A 137 -20.32 -13.31 19.39
C PHE A 137 -19.55 -13.83 18.19
N LYS A 138 -18.63 -14.76 18.45
CA LYS A 138 -17.91 -15.48 17.39
C LYS A 138 -18.89 -16.23 16.50
N LYS A 139 -18.61 -16.21 15.22
CA LYS A 139 -19.30 -16.98 14.19
C LYS A 139 -18.69 -18.38 14.09
N ASN A 140 -19.50 -19.36 13.73
CA ASN A 140 -18.98 -20.69 13.43
C ASN A 140 -18.19 -20.66 12.11
N TYR A 141 -17.32 -21.65 11.89
CA TYR A 141 -16.48 -21.77 10.69
C TYR A 141 -17.28 -21.67 9.39
N PHE A 142 -18.39 -22.41 9.28
CA PHE A 142 -19.25 -22.37 8.09
C PHE A 142 -19.90 -21.00 7.84
N GLU A 143 -20.21 -20.25 8.89
CA GLU A 143 -20.75 -18.90 8.76
C GLU A 143 -19.68 -17.92 8.31
N LEU A 144 -18.46 -18.01 8.86
CA LEU A 144 -17.31 -17.20 8.42
C LEU A 144 -17.00 -17.41 6.94
N GLN A 145 -17.02 -18.67 6.49
CA GLN A 145 -16.76 -19.00 5.10
C GLN A 145 -17.82 -18.40 4.15
N LYS A 146 -19.11 -18.48 4.53
CA LYS A 146 -20.19 -17.85 3.76
C LYS A 146 -20.04 -16.33 3.69
N ILE A 147 -19.74 -15.68 4.82
CA ILE A 147 -19.53 -14.23 4.88
C ILE A 147 -18.36 -13.82 3.98
N LYS A 148 -17.26 -14.58 4.02
CA LYS A 148 -16.07 -14.37 3.18
C LYS A 148 -16.42 -14.39 1.70
N GLU A 149 -17.11 -15.43 1.25
CA GLU A 149 -17.56 -15.58 -0.14
C GLU A 149 -18.50 -14.44 -0.57
N GLN A 150 -19.45 -14.05 0.29
CA GLN A 150 -20.37 -12.94 0.01
C GLN A 150 -19.64 -11.60 -0.15
N ILE A 151 -18.64 -11.31 0.70
CA ILE A 151 -17.84 -10.08 0.60
C ILE A 151 -17.02 -10.06 -0.69
N ILE A 152 -16.37 -11.18 -1.05
CA ILE A 152 -15.59 -11.29 -2.30
C ILE A 152 -16.50 -11.09 -3.52
N LEU A 153 -17.67 -11.74 -3.55
CA LEU A 153 -18.60 -11.63 -4.67
C LEU A 153 -19.13 -10.20 -4.85
N LYS A 154 -19.42 -9.50 -3.75
CA LYS A 154 -19.93 -8.12 -3.77
C LYS A 154 -18.89 -7.11 -4.26
N HIS A 155 -17.61 -7.34 -3.96
CA HIS A 155 -16.50 -6.44 -4.28
C HIS A 155 -15.48 -7.10 -5.22
N LYS A 156 -15.98 -7.85 -6.23
CA LYS A 156 -15.16 -8.63 -7.16
C LYS A 156 -14.19 -7.79 -7.98
N ASP A 157 -14.47 -6.50 -8.13
CA ASP A 157 -13.66 -5.48 -8.79
C ASP A 157 -12.44 -5.06 -7.95
N LYS A 158 -12.49 -5.20 -6.62
CA LYS A 158 -11.47 -4.70 -5.69
C LYS A 158 -10.76 -5.78 -4.89
N ILE A 159 -11.42 -6.90 -4.61
CA ILE A 159 -10.90 -7.97 -3.74
C ILE A 159 -10.69 -9.22 -4.58
N GLU A 160 -9.45 -9.71 -4.61
CA GLU A 160 -9.11 -10.99 -5.24
C GLU A 160 -9.24 -12.14 -4.24
N TRP A 161 -8.77 -11.90 -3.02
CA TRP A 161 -8.76 -12.89 -1.95
C TRP A 161 -8.99 -12.24 -0.59
N LEU A 162 -9.73 -12.93 0.27
CA LEU A 162 -10.05 -12.51 1.63
C LEU A 162 -9.97 -13.74 2.53
N GLU A 163 -9.35 -13.60 3.70
CA GLU A 163 -9.27 -14.62 4.72
C GLU A 163 -9.60 -14.05 6.09
N ILE A 164 -10.36 -14.81 6.89
CA ILE A 164 -10.79 -14.41 8.23
C ILE A 164 -10.41 -15.52 9.19
N GLU A 165 -9.32 -15.30 9.93
CA GLU A 165 -8.78 -16.26 10.89
C GLU A 165 -9.26 -15.95 12.32
N SER A 166 -9.71 -16.98 13.04
CA SER A 166 -10.07 -16.87 14.45
C SER A 166 -8.90 -17.24 15.35
N VAL A 167 -8.24 -16.23 15.94
CA VAL A 167 -7.11 -16.41 16.86
C VAL A 167 -7.52 -16.01 18.27
N GLY A 168 -7.86 -16.99 19.12
CA GLY A 168 -8.36 -16.71 20.47
C GLY A 168 -9.62 -15.85 20.39
N THR A 169 -9.69 -14.72 21.10
CA THR A 169 -10.82 -13.76 21.06
C THR A 169 -10.66 -12.66 20.00
N LYS A 170 -9.73 -12.82 19.05
CA LYS A 170 -9.44 -11.86 17.99
C LYS A 170 -9.72 -12.47 16.62
N TYR A 171 -10.25 -11.66 15.70
CA TYR A 171 -10.27 -11.99 14.28
C TYR A 171 -9.17 -11.23 13.54
N ILE A 172 -8.42 -11.97 12.73
CA ILE A 172 -7.39 -11.44 11.83
C ILE A 172 -7.93 -11.57 10.42
N VAL A 173 -8.08 -10.43 9.75
CA VAL A 173 -8.61 -10.35 8.39
C VAL A 173 -7.47 -9.98 7.46
N ARG A 174 -7.16 -10.86 6.52
CA ARG A 174 -6.15 -10.64 5.48
C ARG A 174 -6.87 -10.46 4.15
N VAL A 175 -6.49 -9.44 3.41
CA VAL A 175 -7.10 -9.14 2.11
C VAL A 175 -6.00 -8.94 1.07
N GLN A 176 -6.25 -9.42 -0.14
CA GLN A 176 -5.44 -9.13 -1.30
C GLN A 176 -6.27 -8.34 -2.32
N GLU A 177 -5.77 -7.17 -2.69
CA GLU A 177 -6.39 -6.34 -3.72
C GLU A 177 -6.33 -7.04 -5.08
N ARG A 178 -7.43 -6.92 -5.81
CA ARG A 178 -7.49 -7.29 -7.21
C ARG A 178 -6.82 -6.22 -8.05
N LYS A 179 -5.75 -6.60 -8.75
CA LYS A 179 -5.18 -5.79 -9.81
C LYS A 179 -5.94 -6.10 -11.09
N LEU A 180 -6.92 -5.25 -11.42
CA LEU A 180 -7.49 -5.30 -12.76
C LEU A 180 -6.38 -4.94 -13.76
N PRO A 181 -6.20 -5.69 -14.86
CA PRO A 181 -5.40 -5.18 -15.95
C PRO A 181 -5.99 -3.83 -16.35
N ILE A 182 -5.14 -2.83 -16.52
CA ILE A 182 -5.57 -1.58 -17.14
C ILE A 182 -6.06 -2.01 -18.51
N ILE A 183 -7.37 -2.01 -18.72
CA ILE A 183 -7.92 -2.08 -20.06
C ILE A 183 -7.51 -0.73 -20.66
N GLU A 184 -6.33 -0.67 -21.28
CA GLU A 184 -6.00 0.43 -22.17
C GLU A 184 -7.20 0.53 -23.11
N LYS A 185 -7.91 1.66 -23.09
CA LYS A 185 -8.96 1.92 -24.06
C LYS A 185 -8.35 1.61 -25.41
N GLN A 186 -8.95 0.67 -26.15
CA GLN A 186 -8.46 0.36 -27.48
C GLN A 186 -8.36 1.67 -28.26
N PRO A 187 -7.24 1.91 -28.95
CA PRO A 187 -7.07 3.13 -29.73
C PRO A 187 -8.25 3.27 -30.69
N GLU A 188 -8.76 4.49 -30.83
CA GLU A 188 -9.79 4.79 -31.83
C GLU A 188 -9.32 4.31 -33.22
N ASN A 189 -10.27 3.88 -34.06
CA ASN A 189 -10.00 3.43 -35.42
C ASN A 189 -9.16 4.46 -36.18
N ARG A 190 -7.91 4.09 -36.50
CA ARG A 190 -6.90 5.01 -37.03
C ARG A 190 -5.84 4.26 -37.82
N HIS A 191 -5.22 4.97 -38.76
CA HIS A 191 -3.97 4.61 -39.41
C HIS A 191 -2.79 5.26 -38.68
N ILE A 192 -1.59 4.68 -38.86
CA ILE A 192 -0.33 5.37 -38.60
C ILE A 192 0.21 5.87 -39.93
N VAL A 193 0.43 7.18 -39.99
CA VAL A 193 0.90 7.91 -41.17
C VAL A 193 2.20 8.62 -40.86
N ALA A 194 2.98 8.96 -41.90
CA ALA A 194 4.21 9.71 -41.72
C ALA A 194 3.89 11.16 -41.27
N SER A 195 4.64 11.68 -40.30
CA SER A 195 4.58 13.08 -39.86
C SER A 195 5.40 14.03 -40.75
N ARG A 196 6.45 13.51 -41.39
CA ARG A 196 7.46 14.26 -42.16
C ARG A 196 7.84 13.52 -43.43
N ASN A 197 8.55 14.21 -44.33
CA ASN A 197 9.24 13.55 -45.44
C ASN A 197 10.41 12.75 -44.88
N ALA A 198 10.47 11.45 -45.16
CA ALA A 198 11.51 10.57 -44.61
C ALA A 198 11.71 9.31 -45.43
N ILE A 199 12.86 8.66 -45.25
CA ILE A 199 13.04 7.25 -45.65
C ILE A 199 12.80 6.37 -44.43
N ILE A 200 11.87 5.42 -44.52
CA ILE A 200 11.56 4.53 -43.40
C ILE A 200 12.80 3.69 -43.04
N ARG A 201 13.21 3.71 -41.78
CA ARG A 201 14.33 2.91 -41.27
C ARG A 201 13.87 1.78 -40.34
N SER A 202 12.80 2.00 -39.57
CA SER A 202 12.22 0.98 -38.69
C SER A 202 10.71 1.11 -38.61
N ILE A 203 10.01 -0.03 -38.51
CA ILE A 203 8.56 -0.11 -38.29
C ILE A 203 8.33 -1.09 -37.15
N GLU A 204 7.79 -0.59 -36.04
CA GLU A 204 7.40 -1.36 -34.87
C GLU A 204 5.87 -1.40 -34.80
N ALA A 205 5.23 -2.43 -35.36
CA ALA A 205 3.78 -2.56 -35.39
C ALA A 205 3.26 -3.53 -34.32
N GLU A 206 2.42 -3.04 -33.39
CA GLU A 206 1.68 -3.87 -32.43
C GLU A 206 0.29 -4.25 -32.96
N GLN A 207 -0.37 -3.33 -33.67
CA GLN A 207 -1.72 -3.50 -34.20
C GLN A 207 -1.88 -2.78 -35.55
N GLY A 208 -2.53 -3.44 -36.51
CA GLY A 208 -2.69 -2.97 -37.90
C GLY A 208 -1.83 -3.73 -38.91
N VAL A 209 -1.92 -3.36 -40.18
CA VAL A 209 -1.20 -4.00 -41.30
C VAL A 209 -0.16 -3.05 -41.86
N ILE A 210 1.10 -3.47 -41.94
CA ILE A 210 2.17 -2.68 -42.57
C ILE A 210 1.93 -2.64 -44.08
N VAL A 211 1.85 -1.43 -44.65
CA VAL A 211 1.59 -1.19 -46.08
C VAL A 211 2.75 -0.50 -46.82
N ARG A 212 3.81 -0.12 -46.09
CA ARG A 212 5.06 0.44 -46.63
C ARG A 212 6.25 -0.38 -46.16
N ASN A 213 7.29 -0.46 -46.98
CA ASN A 213 8.49 -1.22 -46.66
C ASN A 213 9.57 -0.36 -46.04
N ILE A 214 10.50 -1.02 -45.33
CA ILE A 214 11.74 -0.37 -44.90
C ILE A 214 12.51 0.09 -46.14
N ASN A 215 13.05 1.31 -46.08
CA ASN A 215 13.69 2.07 -47.14
C ASN A 215 12.75 2.73 -48.17
N ASP A 216 11.43 2.65 -48.00
CA ASP A 216 10.51 3.46 -48.81
C ASP A 216 10.59 4.93 -48.41
N TYR A 217 10.49 5.81 -49.40
CA TYR A 217 10.31 7.24 -49.19
C TYR A 217 8.83 7.55 -48.92
N VAL A 218 8.56 8.29 -47.84
CA VAL A 218 7.21 8.71 -47.44
C VAL A 218 7.13 10.21 -47.27
N ARG A 219 5.93 10.75 -47.52
CA ARG A 219 5.54 12.14 -47.30
C ARG A 219 4.55 12.26 -46.15
N PRO A 220 4.40 13.44 -45.52
CA PRO A 220 3.39 13.66 -44.50
C PRO A 220 2.01 13.18 -44.95
N GLY A 221 1.38 12.31 -44.16
CA GLY A 221 0.08 11.72 -44.46
C GLY A 221 0.11 10.39 -45.22
N ASP A 222 1.26 9.92 -45.71
CA ASP A 222 1.37 8.58 -46.29
C ASP A 222 1.12 7.52 -45.22
N ILE A 223 0.18 6.60 -45.49
CA ILE A 223 -0.14 5.47 -44.60
C ILE A 223 1.03 4.49 -44.60
N ILE A 224 1.53 4.17 -43.41
CA ILE A 224 2.62 3.21 -43.17
C ILE A 224 2.07 1.95 -42.51
N ILE A 225 1.20 2.11 -41.50
CA ILE A 225 0.46 1.02 -40.86
C ILE A 225 -1.03 1.32 -41.01
N SER A 226 -1.72 0.49 -41.77
CA SER A 226 -3.15 0.58 -42.00
C SER A 226 -3.95 0.00 -40.83
N GLY A 227 -4.93 0.74 -40.32
CA GLY A 227 -5.96 0.21 -39.42
C GLY A 227 -7.04 -0.61 -40.14
N GLU A 228 -7.10 -0.59 -41.47
CA GLU A 228 -8.01 -1.43 -42.26
C GLU A 228 -7.35 -2.78 -42.57
N ILE A 229 -7.96 -3.87 -42.08
CA ILE A 229 -7.55 -5.24 -42.39
C ILE A 229 -8.35 -5.69 -43.62
N LYS A 230 -7.66 -5.79 -44.77
CA LYS A 230 -8.27 -6.16 -46.05
C LYS A 230 -8.00 -7.63 -46.37
N LEU A 231 -9.04 -8.31 -46.85
CA LEU A 231 -8.90 -9.59 -47.56
C LEU A 231 -9.16 -9.31 -49.04
N TYR A 232 -8.11 -9.43 -49.87
CA TYR A 232 -8.10 -8.93 -51.25
C TYR A 232 -8.43 -7.43 -51.31
N TYR A 233 -9.63 -7.09 -51.78
CA TYR A 233 -10.08 -5.70 -51.94
C TYR A 233 -11.14 -5.29 -50.91
N THR A 234 -11.60 -6.21 -50.06
CA THR A 234 -12.68 -5.96 -49.11
C THR A 234 -12.14 -5.77 -47.71
N VAL A 235 -12.49 -4.65 -47.06
CA VAL A 235 -12.21 -4.39 -45.64
C VAL A 235 -13.02 -5.37 -44.79
N LYS A 236 -12.35 -6.21 -44.01
CA LYS A 236 -12.97 -7.19 -43.12
C LYS A 236 -13.11 -6.66 -41.70
N GLU A 237 -12.13 -5.89 -41.27
CA GLU A 237 -12.06 -5.37 -39.90
C GLU A 237 -11.35 -4.01 -39.90
N ILE A 238 -11.79 -3.13 -39.01
CA ILE A 238 -11.15 -1.84 -38.76
C ILE A 238 -10.67 -1.85 -37.32
N VAL A 239 -9.38 -1.57 -37.15
CA VAL A 239 -8.72 -1.51 -35.84
C VAL A 239 -8.03 -0.16 -35.67
N GLY A 240 -7.79 0.24 -34.42
CA GLY A 240 -6.88 1.33 -34.13
C GLY A 240 -5.43 0.89 -34.32
N ALA A 241 -4.75 1.36 -35.37
CA ALA A 241 -3.34 1.04 -35.57
C ALA A 241 -2.51 1.53 -34.37
N LYS A 242 -1.59 0.66 -33.93
CA LYS A 242 -0.68 0.89 -32.81
C LYS A 242 0.72 0.44 -33.19
N GLY A 243 1.68 1.32 -32.98
CA GLY A 243 3.06 1.11 -33.38
C GLY A 243 3.84 2.42 -33.46
N ARG A 244 5.12 2.31 -33.79
CA ARG A 244 6.03 3.43 -34.03
C ARG A 244 6.75 3.24 -35.36
N VAL A 245 7.01 4.34 -36.04
CA VAL A 245 7.78 4.36 -37.28
C VAL A 245 8.92 5.34 -37.12
N PHE A 246 10.14 4.86 -37.32
CA PHE A 246 11.32 5.71 -37.34
C PHE A 246 11.83 5.88 -38.78
N GLY A 247 12.19 7.10 -39.13
CA GLY A 247 12.65 7.45 -40.46
C GLY A 247 13.92 8.28 -40.44
N GLU A 248 14.66 8.23 -41.53
CA GLU A 248 15.72 9.19 -41.82
C GLU A 248 15.10 10.48 -42.37
N VAL A 249 15.20 11.54 -41.58
CA VAL A 249 14.74 12.91 -41.90
C VAL A 249 15.97 13.79 -42.14
N TRP A 250 15.88 14.69 -43.12
CA TRP A 250 16.97 15.60 -43.45
C TRP A 250 16.70 17.03 -43.02
N TYR A 251 17.68 17.63 -42.36
CA TYR A 251 17.65 19.00 -41.90
C TYR A 251 18.78 19.81 -42.50
N GLN A 252 18.47 21.04 -42.90
CA GLN A 252 19.47 22.04 -43.22
C GLN A 252 19.41 23.14 -42.16
N THR A 253 20.53 23.38 -41.48
CA THR A 253 20.63 24.43 -40.46
C THR A 253 21.72 25.42 -40.84
N LYS A 254 21.48 26.68 -40.50
CA LYS A 254 22.45 27.77 -40.64
C LYS A 254 22.89 28.20 -39.24
N VAL A 255 24.19 28.21 -39.01
CA VAL A 255 24.78 28.65 -37.75
C VAL A 255 25.79 29.75 -38.01
N GLU A 256 25.71 30.80 -37.19
CA GLU A 256 26.63 31.93 -37.23
C GLU A 256 27.53 31.88 -36.00
N TYR A 257 28.84 32.04 -36.21
CA TYR A 257 29.84 32.03 -35.14
C TYR A 257 30.85 33.17 -35.33
N PRO A 258 31.04 34.07 -34.35
CA PRO A 258 31.96 35.19 -34.48
C PRO A 258 33.42 34.75 -34.29
N PHE A 259 34.34 35.41 -35.00
CA PHE A 259 35.79 35.26 -34.79
C PHE A 259 36.24 35.70 -33.40
N ILE A 260 35.59 36.75 -32.89
CA ILE A 260 35.81 37.29 -31.55
C ILE A 260 34.55 36.97 -30.75
N TYR A 261 34.63 35.94 -29.92
CA TYR A 261 33.56 35.60 -29.01
C TYR A 261 33.72 36.42 -27.74
N LYS A 262 32.69 37.20 -27.38
CA LYS A 262 32.63 37.98 -26.15
C LYS A 262 31.48 37.49 -25.28
N GLU A 263 31.81 36.95 -24.12
CA GLU A 263 30.81 36.53 -23.13
C GLU A 263 30.92 37.38 -21.86
N GLU A 264 29.80 37.98 -21.46
CA GLU A 264 29.68 38.69 -20.19
C GLU A 264 29.16 37.74 -19.12
N LYS A 265 30.03 37.31 -18.20
CA LYS A 265 29.64 36.45 -17.09
C LYS A 265 29.46 37.26 -15.81
N GLU A 266 28.25 37.28 -15.25
CA GLU A 266 27.99 37.91 -13.95
C GLU A 266 28.77 37.17 -12.85
N THR A 267 29.54 37.90 -12.03
CA THR A 267 30.34 37.31 -10.94
C THR A 267 29.54 37.07 -9.66
N GLY A 268 28.27 37.48 -9.65
CA GLY A 268 27.38 37.45 -8.48
C GLY A 268 27.55 38.62 -7.52
N LYS A 269 28.63 39.41 -7.64
CA LYS A 269 28.83 40.60 -6.80
C LYS A 269 27.96 41.76 -7.27
N LYS A 270 27.24 42.37 -6.34
CA LYS A 270 26.31 43.48 -6.61
C LYS A 270 26.52 44.58 -5.59
N LYS A 271 26.34 45.84 -6.00
CA LYS A 271 26.36 46.98 -5.09
C LYS A 271 25.43 48.09 -5.58
N LYS A 272 24.99 48.91 -4.64
CA LYS A 272 24.16 50.09 -4.89
C LYS A 272 25.02 51.33 -4.68
N VAL A 273 25.10 52.18 -5.69
CA VAL A 273 25.95 53.37 -5.70
C VAL A 273 25.09 54.60 -6.02
N LEU A 274 25.30 55.70 -5.31
CA LEU A 274 24.65 56.96 -5.62
C LEU A 274 25.43 57.65 -6.74
N VAL A 275 24.76 58.05 -7.82
CA VAL A 275 25.41 58.64 -9.00
C VAL A 275 24.80 60.00 -9.28
N LEU A 276 25.67 61.00 -9.40
CA LEU A 276 25.33 62.33 -9.90
C LEU A 276 25.78 62.42 -11.36
N GLN A 277 24.82 62.52 -12.28
CA GLN A 277 25.09 62.78 -13.68
C GLN A 277 24.99 64.29 -13.92
N LEU A 278 26.07 64.86 -14.44
CA LEU A 278 26.14 66.25 -14.91
C LEU A 278 26.47 66.22 -16.40
N LEU A 279 25.53 66.65 -17.24
CA LEU A 279 25.61 66.52 -18.70
C LEU A 279 25.86 65.05 -19.10
N ASN A 280 26.97 64.78 -19.79
CA ASN A 280 27.36 63.45 -20.26
C ASN A 280 28.33 62.74 -19.31
N LYS A 281 28.61 63.29 -18.13
CA LYS A 281 29.54 62.70 -17.14
C LYS A 281 28.75 62.14 -15.96
N GLU A 282 28.98 60.87 -15.65
CA GLU A 282 28.48 60.20 -14.45
C GLU A 282 29.56 60.24 -13.35
N ILE A 283 29.23 60.80 -12.19
CA ILE A 283 30.11 60.83 -11.01
C ILE A 283 29.52 59.90 -9.95
N GLU A 284 30.26 58.85 -9.63
CA GLU A 284 29.88 57.87 -8.61
C GLU A 284 30.28 58.38 -7.21
N LEU A 285 29.28 58.71 -6.40
CA LEU A 285 29.48 59.24 -5.06
C LEU A 285 29.74 58.08 -4.08
N PHE A 286 30.75 58.24 -3.22
CA PHE A 286 31.10 57.30 -2.15
C PHE A 286 31.46 55.86 -2.63
N ASN A 287 31.91 55.69 -3.88
CA ASN A 287 32.31 54.38 -4.41
C ASN A 287 33.84 54.20 -4.45
N PHE A 288 34.42 53.78 -3.34
CA PHE A 288 35.89 53.67 -3.19
C PHE A 288 36.54 52.51 -3.94
N LYS A 289 35.77 51.49 -4.35
CA LYS A 289 36.26 50.33 -5.11
C LYS A 289 35.34 50.04 -6.30
N PRO A 290 35.39 50.84 -7.39
CA PRO A 290 34.54 50.64 -8.56
C PRO A 290 34.81 49.29 -9.24
N PHE A 291 33.77 48.63 -9.76
CA PHE A 291 33.96 47.43 -10.57
C PHE A 291 34.56 47.82 -11.92
N LYS A 292 35.52 47.04 -12.42
CA LYS A 292 36.21 47.28 -13.70
C LYS A 292 35.23 47.20 -14.87
N ASN A 293 34.48 46.10 -14.96
CA ASN A 293 33.36 45.94 -15.90
C ASN A 293 32.07 45.72 -15.11
N LYS A 294 31.00 46.39 -15.50
CA LYS A 294 29.74 46.37 -14.74
C LYS A 294 28.51 46.59 -15.59
N LYS A 295 27.44 45.85 -15.26
CA LYS A 295 26.10 46.11 -15.76
C LYS A 295 25.38 47.07 -14.80
N LYS A 296 24.74 48.10 -15.33
CA LYS A 296 24.14 49.21 -14.58
C LYS A 296 22.62 49.21 -14.78
N GLU A 297 21.88 49.31 -13.69
CA GLU A 297 20.45 49.61 -13.69
C GLU A 297 20.21 50.89 -12.88
N ASN A 298 19.63 51.91 -13.52
CA ASN A 298 19.49 53.24 -12.94
C ASN A 298 18.06 53.46 -12.43
N LYS A 299 17.93 53.91 -11.18
CA LYS A 299 16.68 54.42 -10.60
C LYS A 299 16.84 55.90 -10.30
N ILE A 300 16.16 56.73 -11.08
CA ILE A 300 16.21 58.18 -10.98
C ILE A 300 15.56 58.61 -9.68
N LEU A 301 16.24 59.48 -8.93
CA LEU A 301 15.73 60.09 -7.71
C LEU A 301 15.26 61.52 -7.97
N LEU A 302 16.07 62.26 -8.73
CA LEU A 302 15.83 63.67 -9.02
C LEU A 302 16.41 63.99 -10.40
N GLU A 303 15.62 64.68 -11.21
CA GLU A 303 16.00 65.13 -12.55
C GLU A 303 15.54 66.57 -12.69
N ASN A 304 16.46 67.46 -13.05
CA ASN A 304 16.15 68.87 -13.23
C ASN A 304 16.07 69.18 -14.74
N ASN A 305 14.99 69.84 -15.17
CA ASN A 305 14.81 70.22 -16.58
C ASN A 305 15.57 71.51 -16.95
N TRP A 306 15.90 72.35 -15.98
CA TRP A 306 16.59 73.63 -16.22
C TRP A 306 18.12 73.47 -16.22
N LEU A 307 18.65 72.63 -15.32
CA LEU A 307 20.07 72.31 -15.24
C LEU A 307 20.25 70.84 -15.61
N PRO A 308 21.24 70.46 -16.45
CA PRO A 308 21.47 69.08 -16.90
C PRO A 308 22.09 68.22 -15.80
N ILE A 309 21.40 68.12 -14.66
CA ILE A 309 21.80 67.42 -13.44
C ILE A 309 20.75 66.37 -13.12
N LYS A 310 21.21 65.14 -12.90
CA LYS A 310 20.36 64.01 -12.56
C LYS A 310 21.00 63.21 -11.43
N LEU A 311 20.26 63.01 -10.35
CA LEU A 311 20.67 62.18 -9.23
C LEU A 311 19.92 60.84 -9.30
N MET A 312 20.66 59.74 -9.22
CA MET A 312 20.10 58.40 -9.35
C MET A 312 20.79 57.40 -8.42
N TRP A 313 20.04 56.38 -8.00
CA TRP A 313 20.63 55.14 -7.49
C TRP A 313 20.99 54.24 -8.67
N GLN A 314 22.25 53.83 -8.75
CA GLN A 314 22.72 52.87 -9.73
C GLN A 314 22.99 51.52 -9.06
N TYR A 315 22.25 50.50 -9.47
CA TYR A 315 22.48 49.12 -9.10
C TYR A 315 23.52 48.54 -10.07
N GLN A 316 24.73 48.29 -9.56
CA GLN A 316 25.86 47.80 -10.33
C GLN A 316 26.06 46.31 -10.05
N LYS A 317 26.15 45.51 -11.11
CA LYS A 317 26.59 44.10 -11.04
C LYS A 317 27.96 43.97 -11.67
N GLU A 318 28.90 43.31 -11.00
CA GLU A 318 30.22 43.03 -11.57
C GLU A 318 30.12 41.93 -12.63
N ILE A 319 30.71 42.18 -13.80
CA ILE A 319 30.80 41.22 -14.89
C ILE A 319 32.27 40.96 -15.21
N ASN A 320 32.60 39.74 -15.58
CA ASN A 320 33.85 39.42 -16.25
C ASN A 320 33.56 39.30 -17.74
N ILE A 321 34.32 40.03 -18.56
CA ILE A 321 34.26 39.93 -20.02
C ILE A 321 35.33 38.92 -20.41
N ILE A 322 34.90 37.79 -20.97
CA ILE A 322 35.79 36.79 -21.56
C ILE A 322 35.82 37.09 -23.04
N GLU A 323 36.98 37.48 -23.56
CA GLU A 323 37.21 37.67 -24.99
C GLU A 323 38.07 36.52 -25.51
N GLU A 324 37.52 35.74 -26.42
CA GLU A 324 38.23 34.64 -27.08
C GLU A 324 38.39 34.99 -28.56
N ILE A 325 39.66 35.05 -29.01
CA ILE A 325 40.02 35.30 -30.40
C ILE A 325 40.32 33.95 -31.02
N ASN A 326 39.50 33.53 -31.98
CA ASN A 326 39.63 32.26 -32.65
C ASN A 326 40.30 32.44 -34.02
N THR A 327 41.14 31.49 -34.42
CA THR A 327 41.57 31.34 -35.82
C THR A 327 40.38 30.90 -36.69
N GLU A 328 40.51 31.00 -38.03
CA GLU A 328 39.45 30.55 -38.96
C GLU A 328 39.10 29.08 -38.74
N GLU A 329 40.08 28.21 -38.60
CA GLU A 329 39.86 26.78 -38.36
C GLU A 329 39.19 26.51 -37.00
N GLU A 330 39.64 27.18 -35.94
CA GLU A 330 39.04 27.04 -34.61
C GLU A 330 37.59 27.55 -34.57
N ALA A 331 37.32 28.69 -35.22
CA ALA A 331 35.98 29.26 -35.32
C ALA A 331 35.03 28.35 -36.12
N ILE A 332 35.51 27.71 -37.20
CA ILE A 332 34.73 26.72 -37.96
C ILE A 332 34.43 25.49 -37.10
N ASN A 333 35.42 24.94 -36.40
CA ASN A 333 35.22 23.76 -35.54
C ASN A 333 34.24 24.05 -34.40
N LYS A 334 34.33 25.24 -33.78
CA LYS A 334 33.37 25.69 -32.77
C LYS A 334 31.97 25.93 -33.35
N ALA A 335 31.87 26.49 -34.55
CA ALA A 335 30.59 26.63 -35.25
C ALA A 335 29.94 25.27 -35.53
N ILE A 336 30.72 24.26 -35.96
CA ILE A 336 30.26 22.88 -36.18
C ILE A 336 29.79 22.26 -34.86
N ALA A 337 30.57 22.42 -33.78
CA ALA A 337 30.20 21.91 -32.46
C ALA A 337 28.88 22.54 -31.96
N LEU A 338 28.75 23.86 -32.08
CA LEU A 338 27.54 24.59 -31.73
C LEU A 338 26.34 24.15 -32.59
N ALA A 339 26.55 23.93 -33.89
CA ALA A 339 25.51 23.44 -34.79
C ALA A 339 25.03 22.04 -34.40
N ARG A 340 25.97 21.15 -34.05
CA ARG A 340 25.67 19.81 -33.57
C ARG A 340 24.91 19.85 -32.25
N GLU A 341 25.32 20.67 -31.29
CA GLU A 341 24.64 20.83 -30.01
C GLU A 341 23.20 21.34 -30.19
N LYS A 342 23.01 22.35 -31.04
CA LYS A 342 21.68 22.88 -31.40
C LYS A 342 20.79 21.85 -32.10
N MET A 343 21.37 20.92 -32.84
CA MET A 343 20.61 19.84 -33.46
C MET A 343 20.26 18.77 -32.43
N GLN A 344 21.23 18.36 -31.60
CA GLN A 344 21.05 17.35 -30.55
C GLN A 344 20.01 17.77 -29.51
N SER A 345 19.92 19.06 -29.17
CA SER A 345 18.93 19.56 -28.21
C SER A 345 17.49 19.52 -28.69
N LYS A 346 17.25 19.23 -29.97
CA LYS A 346 15.93 19.04 -30.56
C LYS A 346 15.51 17.58 -30.66
N LEU A 347 16.40 16.65 -30.36
CA LEU A 347 16.19 15.22 -30.50
C LEU A 347 15.71 14.62 -29.17
N ASP A 348 14.76 13.69 -29.25
CA ASP A 348 14.31 12.89 -28.10
C ASP A 348 15.29 11.72 -27.81
N ASP A 349 15.13 11.05 -26.67
CA ASP A 349 16.06 10.00 -26.18
C ASP A 349 16.30 8.83 -27.18
N ASN A 350 15.34 8.56 -28.08
CA ASN A 350 15.43 7.49 -29.07
C ASN A 350 15.86 7.97 -30.47
N GLU A 351 16.21 9.25 -30.60
CA GLU A 351 16.57 9.89 -31.85
C GLU A 351 18.06 10.22 -31.90
N TYR A 352 18.68 10.10 -33.07
CA TYR A 352 20.10 10.33 -33.21
C TYR A 352 20.49 10.82 -34.61
N ILE A 353 21.60 11.56 -34.65
CA ILE A 353 22.19 12.02 -35.91
C ILE A 353 22.88 10.84 -36.58
N ILE A 354 22.42 10.46 -37.78
CA ILE A 354 23.03 9.42 -38.62
C ILE A 354 24.28 9.98 -39.29
N SER A 355 24.17 11.17 -39.90
CA SER A 355 25.29 11.86 -40.54
C SER A 355 25.15 13.37 -40.47
N GLN A 356 26.29 14.05 -40.54
CA GLN A 356 26.38 15.51 -40.60
C GLN A 356 27.41 15.91 -41.65
N ASN A 357 27.07 16.88 -42.50
CA ASN A 357 27.94 17.39 -43.56
C ASN A 357 27.92 18.92 -43.57
N CYS A 358 29.09 19.54 -43.67
CA CYS A 358 29.20 20.97 -43.92
C CYS A 358 29.01 21.22 -45.42
N LEU A 359 27.91 21.87 -45.78
CA LEU A 359 27.59 22.19 -47.19
C LEU A 359 28.38 23.40 -47.66
N LYS A 360 28.47 24.43 -46.82
CA LYS A 360 29.09 25.71 -47.19
C LYS A 360 29.58 26.48 -45.97
N VAL A 361 30.78 27.03 -46.10
CA VAL A 361 31.33 28.02 -45.16
C VAL A 361 31.35 29.37 -45.87
N THR A 362 30.75 30.39 -45.27
CA THR A 362 30.81 31.77 -45.79
C THR A 362 31.35 32.69 -44.71
N ILE A 363 32.43 33.40 -44.99
CA ILE A 363 32.98 34.42 -44.09
C ILE A 363 32.34 35.76 -44.46
N ARG A 364 31.69 36.39 -43.48
CA ARG A 364 31.13 37.74 -43.61
C ARG A 364 31.67 38.60 -42.49
N ASN A 365 32.49 39.59 -42.83
CA ASN A 365 33.13 40.51 -41.87
C ASN A 365 33.93 39.75 -40.80
N SER A 366 33.37 39.62 -39.60
CA SER A 366 33.96 38.96 -38.43
C SER A 366 33.09 37.79 -37.93
N THR A 367 32.27 37.21 -38.81
CA THR A 367 31.39 36.09 -38.49
C THR A 367 31.46 35.02 -39.58
N ILE A 368 31.57 33.78 -39.15
CA ILE A 368 31.48 32.60 -40.01
C ILE A 368 30.03 32.15 -40.05
N VAL A 369 29.49 32.01 -41.25
CA VAL A 369 28.17 31.43 -41.51
C VAL A 369 28.37 30.03 -42.07
N LEU A 370 27.90 29.04 -41.32
CA LEU A 370 28.02 27.63 -41.60
C LEU A 370 26.66 27.07 -42.01
N ASP A 371 26.56 26.55 -43.23
CA ASP A 371 25.39 25.79 -43.69
C ASP A 371 25.66 24.30 -43.48
N MET A 372 24.93 23.68 -42.55
CA MET A 372 25.06 22.28 -42.19
C MET A 372 23.88 21.47 -42.68
N PHE A 373 24.16 20.25 -43.14
CA PHE A 373 23.18 19.22 -43.45
C PHE A 373 23.25 18.10 -42.42
N TYR A 374 22.10 17.65 -41.93
CA TYR A 374 21.98 16.54 -41.00
C TYR A 374 21.01 15.50 -41.56
N ALA A 375 21.41 14.23 -41.54
CA ALA A 375 20.49 13.10 -41.63
C ALA A 375 20.25 12.57 -40.22
N VAL A 376 19.00 12.47 -39.83
CA VAL A 376 18.59 12.19 -38.45
C VAL A 376 17.63 11.01 -38.44
N HIS A 377 17.86 10.06 -37.54
CA HIS A 377 16.90 9.03 -37.19
C HIS A 377 15.89 9.61 -36.20
N GLU A 378 14.66 9.85 -36.65
CA GLU A 378 13.60 10.55 -35.91
C GLU A 378 12.31 9.72 -35.90
N ASP A 379 11.49 9.87 -34.86
CA ASP A 379 10.14 9.31 -34.84
C ASP A 379 9.23 10.08 -35.82
N ILE A 380 8.78 9.39 -36.87
CA ILE A 380 7.89 9.95 -37.89
C ILE A 380 6.44 9.50 -37.71
N THR A 381 6.07 8.98 -36.54
CA THR A 381 4.72 8.48 -36.23
C THR A 381 3.73 9.64 -36.12
N SER A 382 2.69 9.60 -36.94
CA SER A 382 1.49 10.41 -36.80
C SER A 382 0.24 9.54 -36.96
N TYR A 383 -0.92 10.08 -36.62
CA TYR A 383 -2.18 9.33 -36.61
C TYR A 383 -3.21 9.99 -37.52
N GLN A 384 -3.90 9.17 -38.31
CA GLN A 384 -5.03 9.60 -39.13
C GLN A 384 -6.26 8.78 -38.76
N ARG A 385 -7.34 9.44 -38.35
CA ARG A 385 -8.60 8.77 -37.99
C ARG A 385 -9.26 8.15 -39.23
N ILE A 386 -9.88 6.98 -39.05
CA ILE A 386 -10.70 6.33 -40.07
C ILE A 386 -12.14 6.83 -39.87
N GLU A 387 -12.69 7.56 -40.84
CA GLU A 387 -14.11 7.89 -40.85
C GLU A 387 -14.89 6.64 -41.27
N GLU A 388 -15.88 6.23 -40.46
CA GLU A 388 -16.74 5.10 -40.81
C GLU A 388 -17.51 5.43 -42.08
N ILE A 389 -17.21 4.74 -43.18
CA ILE A 389 -18.07 4.75 -44.36
C ILE A 389 -19.39 4.10 -43.93
N PRO A 390 -20.55 4.78 -44.02
CA PRO A 390 -21.82 4.15 -43.71
C PRO A 390 -21.95 2.92 -44.59
N LYS A 391 -22.09 1.74 -43.95
CA LYS A 391 -22.37 0.50 -44.67
C LYS A 391 -23.63 0.74 -45.50
N GLU A 392 -23.49 0.76 -46.83
CA GLU A 392 -24.65 0.59 -47.70
C GLU A 392 -25.29 -0.75 -47.32
N ILE A 393 -26.56 -0.65 -46.94
CA ILE A 393 -27.39 -1.77 -46.53
C ILE A 393 -27.65 -2.57 -47.81
N GLU A 394 -26.96 -3.70 -47.97
CA GLU A 394 -27.36 -4.75 -48.93
C GLU A 394 -28.56 -5.55 -48.41
#